data_AF-A0A6G1SMJ9-F1
#
_entry.id   AF-A0A6G1SMJ9-F1
#
_cell.length_a   1.000
_cell.length_b   1.000
_cell.length_c   1.000
_cell.angle_alpha   90.00
_cell.angle_beta   90.00
_cell.angle_gamma   90.00
#
_symmetry.space_group_name_H-M   'P 1'
#
loop_
_entity.id
_entity.type
_entity.pdbx_description
1 polymer ?
#
loop_
_entity_poly.entity_id
_entity_poly.type
_entity_poly.pdbx_seq_one_letter_code
_entity_poly.pdbx_strand_id
1 'polypeptide(L)'
;MVSTHDHHRPRHHGHGQTRTPRSNRSSNFHHSNGSSSNHHPASAMGILPNHSHRGHRSHSSNPHRHRNHHRSQHHRSSAAPYRGSRIHEYNRYKYADDDMESIISPCVKYSLFFFNFMFWLIGTVMIGLGAWSFSEEVSEYGYSRLLKVDSALHLVLHVSLAMIIVGGITFLMSFAGCLGALRENICLLKLYSFMLLFLFIGEVVLSTVAFVFPNAFLQYFKDGLSKDLIMKYRDDPNLQNIIDGMQTGLKCCGVSDKGYKDWSQNIYFNCSASNPSPERCSVPYSCCRNPRDFDSGIINVMCGNSIQNISSVVEVNKFIYTRGCIEAFTEIFERNMNFAACLCLGCALIQLFAMFLARSLQGQIYSQRARWM
;
A
#
# COMPACT_ATOMS: atom_id res chain seq x y z
N MET A 1 -21.52 -77.57 43.39
CA MET A 1 -22.43 -76.47 43.78
C MET A 1 -22.81 -75.79 42.46
N VAL A 2 -23.98 -75.98 41.84
CA VAL A 2 -25.37 -75.79 42.33
C VAL A 2 -25.54 -74.34 42.83
N SER A 3 -26.38 -73.45 42.29
CA SER A 3 -27.48 -73.54 41.29
C SER A 3 -27.59 -72.17 40.53
N THR A 4 -27.80 -72.08 39.20
CA THR A 4 -29.05 -72.07 38.37
C THR A 4 -30.00 -70.84 38.48
N HIS A 5 -30.62 -70.51 37.32
CA HIS A 5 -31.81 -69.64 37.06
C HIS A 5 -31.66 -68.11 36.99
N ASP A 6 -32.38 -67.37 36.11
CA ASP A 6 -32.97 -67.72 34.79
C ASP A 6 -33.35 -66.46 33.96
N HIS A 7 -33.85 -66.67 32.73
CA HIS A 7 -34.39 -65.74 31.74
C HIS A 7 -35.49 -64.76 32.21
N HIS A 8 -35.61 -63.60 31.53
CA HIS A 8 -36.84 -63.28 30.76
C HIS A 8 -36.72 -62.11 29.75
N ARG A 9 -37.28 -62.32 28.54
CA ARG A 9 -37.96 -61.34 27.64
C ARG A 9 -39.48 -61.67 27.72
N PRO A 10 -40.48 -60.82 27.31
CA PRO A 10 -40.56 -60.16 25.98
C PRO A 10 -41.39 -58.84 25.85
N ARG A 11 -41.52 -58.36 24.58
CA ARG A 11 -42.53 -57.48 23.89
C ARG A 11 -43.73 -56.86 24.68
N HIS A 12 -44.28 -55.67 24.35
CA HIS A 12 -45.17 -55.38 23.18
C HIS A 12 -45.68 -53.90 23.10
N HIS A 13 -46.10 -53.45 21.88
CA HIS A 13 -47.08 -52.38 21.50
C HIS A 13 -47.06 -50.95 22.14
N GLY A 14 -47.57 -49.88 21.50
CA GLY A 14 -48.15 -49.66 20.15
C GLY A 14 -49.05 -48.40 20.06
N HIS A 15 -49.24 -47.83 18.85
CA HIS A 15 -50.18 -46.72 18.47
C HIS A 15 -50.05 -45.36 19.24
N GLY A 16 -50.47 -44.20 18.71
CA GLY A 16 -50.96 -43.83 17.37
C GLY A 16 -51.61 -42.42 17.33
N GLN A 17 -51.90 -41.93 16.12
CA GLN A 17 -52.93 -40.92 15.76
C GLN A 17 -52.83 -39.43 16.20
N THR A 18 -52.57 -38.58 15.19
CA THR A 18 -53.35 -37.37 14.77
C THR A 18 -53.94 -36.38 15.79
N ARG A 19 -53.68 -35.06 15.58
CA ARG A 19 -54.70 -33.99 15.56
C ARG A 19 -54.17 -32.63 15.05
N THR A 20 -54.63 -32.22 13.87
CA THR A 20 -55.04 -30.81 13.57
C THR A 20 -56.43 -30.58 14.23
N PRO A 21 -57.06 -29.37 14.31
CA PRO A 21 -56.92 -28.21 13.39
C PRO A 21 -57.17 -26.77 13.96
N ARG A 22 -57.12 -25.76 13.04
CA ARG A 22 -57.89 -24.47 13.04
C ARG A 22 -57.59 -23.44 14.16
N SER A 23 -57.80 -22.11 13.99
CA SER A 23 -58.26 -21.30 12.84
C SER A 23 -58.07 -19.78 13.10
N ASN A 24 -58.22 -18.98 12.03
CA ASN A 24 -58.47 -17.52 12.02
C ASN A 24 -57.24 -16.62 12.29
N ARG A 25 -57.13 -15.42 11.68
CA ARG A 25 -58.21 -14.54 11.21
C ARG A 25 -57.82 -13.64 10.01
N SER A 26 -58.75 -13.50 9.06
CA SER A 26 -58.95 -12.43 8.05
C SER A 26 -57.77 -11.94 7.19
N SER A 27 -57.78 -11.97 5.85
CA SER A 27 -58.80 -11.60 4.83
C SER A 27 -59.01 -10.09 4.62
N ASN A 28 -58.45 -9.54 3.54
CA ASN A 28 -59.20 -8.73 2.56
C ASN A 28 -58.45 -8.61 1.21
N PHE A 29 -59.09 -9.09 0.15
CA PHE A 29 -58.91 -8.68 -1.26
C PHE A 29 -59.53 -7.25 -1.45
N HIS A 30 -59.43 -6.49 -2.56
CA HIS A 30 -59.48 -6.80 -4.00
C HIS A 30 -58.97 -5.62 -4.87
N HIS A 31 -58.59 -5.91 -6.14
CA HIS A 31 -58.90 -5.22 -7.44
C HIS A 31 -59.32 -3.72 -7.49
N SER A 32 -59.07 -2.92 -8.56
CA SER A 32 -58.39 -3.12 -9.87
C SER A 32 -58.24 -1.81 -10.67
N ASN A 33 -57.31 -1.80 -11.65
CA ASN A 33 -57.30 -1.11 -12.97
C ASN A 33 -57.57 0.41 -13.15
N GLY A 34 -56.77 1.03 -14.05
CA GLY A 34 -57.24 2.11 -14.94
C GLY A 34 -56.19 3.10 -15.49
N SER A 35 -55.68 2.86 -16.71
CA SER A 35 -55.29 3.85 -17.77
C SER A 35 -54.84 5.28 -17.36
N SER A 36 -53.71 5.89 -17.76
CA SER A 36 -53.05 5.99 -19.09
C SER A 36 -51.81 6.94 -18.99
N SER A 37 -50.93 7.24 -19.96
CA SER A 37 -50.61 6.73 -21.33
C SER A 37 -49.33 7.37 -21.91
N ASN A 38 -48.70 6.70 -22.88
CA ASN A 38 -47.94 7.23 -24.06
C ASN A 38 -46.57 7.97 -23.96
N HIS A 39 -45.60 7.36 -24.66
CA HIS A 39 -44.62 7.93 -25.63
C HIS A 39 -43.34 8.72 -25.22
N HIS A 40 -42.18 8.07 -25.46
CA HIS A 40 -40.95 8.63 -26.10
C HIS A 40 -41.20 8.99 -27.60
N PRO A 41 -40.30 9.64 -28.41
CA PRO A 41 -38.85 9.86 -28.23
C PRO A 41 -38.21 11.21 -28.76
N ALA A 42 -36.88 11.34 -28.56
CA ALA A 42 -35.82 11.90 -29.42
C ALA A 42 -35.86 13.29 -30.15
N SER A 43 -34.68 13.97 -30.07
CA SER A 43 -33.96 14.75 -31.12
C SER A 43 -34.13 16.28 -31.37
N ALA A 44 -32.97 16.92 -31.54
CA ALA A 44 -32.59 17.99 -32.51
C ALA A 44 -32.56 19.51 -32.16
N MET A 45 -31.67 20.18 -32.91
CA MET A 45 -31.11 21.55 -32.88
C MET A 45 -32.04 22.78 -33.08
N GLY A 46 -31.54 23.95 -32.68
CA GLY A 46 -31.88 25.31 -33.17
C GLY A 46 -31.07 26.36 -32.37
N ILE A 47 -30.11 27.13 -32.91
CA ILE A 47 -30.13 28.24 -33.89
C ILE A 47 -30.66 29.59 -33.32
N LEU A 48 -29.88 30.64 -33.59
CA LEU A 48 -30.02 32.07 -33.23
C LEU A 48 -31.38 32.72 -33.58
N PRO A 49 -31.64 33.94 -33.05
CA PRO A 49 -31.56 35.06 -34.00
C PRO A 49 -30.77 36.30 -33.51
N ASN A 50 -30.34 37.06 -34.52
CA ASN A 50 -29.62 38.33 -34.43
C ASN A 50 -30.62 39.51 -34.47
N HIS A 51 -30.37 40.61 -33.76
CA HIS A 51 -31.20 41.83 -33.87
C HIS A 51 -30.33 43.05 -34.20
N SER A 52 -30.53 43.58 -35.40
CA SER A 52 -30.13 44.94 -35.78
C SER A 52 -31.37 45.73 -36.14
N HIS A 53 -31.42 47.02 -35.80
CA HIS A 53 -32.35 47.95 -36.46
C HIS A 53 -31.77 49.36 -36.57
N ARG A 54 -31.96 49.94 -37.77
CA ARG A 54 -31.50 51.27 -38.19
C ARG A 54 -32.28 52.41 -37.54
N GLY A 55 -31.61 53.56 -37.40
CA GLY A 55 -32.20 54.90 -37.55
C GLY A 55 -31.54 55.64 -38.73
N HIS A 56 -32.28 56.46 -39.48
CA HIS A 56 -31.81 57.11 -40.71
C HIS A 56 -32.42 58.53 -40.84
N ARG A 57 -31.78 59.38 -41.68
CA ARG A 57 -32.06 60.81 -42.01
C ARG A 57 -31.38 61.79 -41.04
N SER A 58 -30.92 62.97 -41.47
CA SER A 58 -31.33 63.80 -42.63
C SER A 58 -30.16 64.46 -43.42
N HIS A 59 -30.51 65.19 -44.50
CA HIS A 59 -29.64 65.78 -45.53
C HIS A 59 -29.17 67.23 -45.24
N SER A 60 -28.28 67.74 -46.11
CA SER A 60 -27.83 69.14 -46.35
C SER A 60 -26.44 69.48 -45.76
N SER A 61 -25.50 70.17 -46.42
CA SER A 61 -25.45 70.83 -47.76
C SER A 61 -23.98 71.01 -48.24
N ASN A 62 -23.76 71.14 -49.55
CA ASN A 62 -22.50 71.57 -50.21
C ASN A 62 -22.47 73.14 -50.33
N PRO A 63 -21.48 73.88 -50.94
CA PRO A 63 -20.25 73.45 -51.64
C PRO A 63 -18.97 74.35 -51.53
N HIS A 64 -17.90 73.91 -52.23
CA HIS A 64 -16.80 74.67 -52.86
C HIS A 64 -15.73 75.47 -52.05
N ARG A 65 -14.45 75.08 -52.23
CA ARG A 65 -13.41 76.00 -52.78
C ARG A 65 -12.21 75.26 -53.41
N HIS A 66 -11.74 75.72 -54.58
CA HIS A 66 -10.48 75.30 -55.22
C HIS A 66 -9.26 76.03 -54.60
N ARG A 67 -8.04 75.47 -54.67
CA ARG A 67 -6.98 75.81 -55.67
C ARG A 67 -5.54 75.39 -55.25
N ASN A 68 -4.76 75.04 -56.28
CA ASN A 68 -3.43 74.42 -56.39
C ASN A 68 -2.20 74.99 -55.62
N HIS A 69 -1.15 74.14 -55.64
CA HIS A 69 0.32 74.41 -55.64
C HIS A 69 1.02 74.90 -54.36
N HIS A 70 2.02 74.12 -53.89
CA HIS A 70 3.42 74.35 -54.32
C HIS A 70 4.33 73.14 -54.08
N ARG A 71 5.39 73.03 -54.90
CA ARG A 71 6.45 72.02 -54.85
C ARG A 71 7.74 72.67 -54.34
N SER A 72 8.37 72.08 -53.32
CA SER A 72 9.74 72.43 -52.90
C SER A 72 10.49 71.16 -52.49
N GLN A 73 11.49 70.77 -53.27
CA GLN A 73 12.44 69.71 -52.91
C GLN A 73 13.56 70.30 -52.06
N HIS A 74 13.98 69.62 -50.99
CA HIS A 74 15.28 69.85 -50.37
C HIS A 74 16.04 68.53 -50.24
N HIS A 75 17.14 68.41 -50.98
CA HIS A 75 18.15 67.39 -50.74
C HIS A 75 18.88 67.69 -49.42
N ARG A 76 19.01 66.69 -48.55
CA ARG A 76 20.14 66.57 -47.63
C ARG A 76 20.58 65.12 -47.56
N SER A 77 21.73 64.85 -48.18
CA SER A 77 22.48 63.61 -47.99
C SER A 77 23.11 63.64 -46.60
N SER A 78 22.64 62.77 -45.69
CA SER A 78 23.25 62.56 -44.37
C SER A 78 23.70 61.12 -44.25
N ALA A 79 24.96 60.92 -43.85
CA ALA A 79 25.59 59.61 -43.77
C ALA A 79 24.93 58.70 -42.72
N ALA A 80 24.89 57.40 -43.04
CA ALA A 80 24.24 56.37 -42.23
C ALA A 80 25.10 55.90 -41.05
N PRO A 81 24.66 56.02 -39.78
CA PRO A 81 25.35 55.45 -38.62
C PRO A 81 24.99 53.94 -38.43
N TYR A 82 25.05 53.15 -39.50
CA TYR A 82 24.51 51.77 -39.54
C TYR A 82 25.44 50.68 -38.96
N ARG A 83 26.43 51.06 -38.13
CA ARG A 83 27.38 50.12 -37.49
C ARG A 83 27.12 49.88 -35.99
N GLY A 84 26.46 50.82 -35.29
CA GLY A 84 26.10 50.67 -33.88
C GLY A 84 24.90 49.75 -33.66
N SER A 85 23.83 49.93 -34.43
CA SER A 85 22.57 49.18 -34.26
C SER A 85 22.76 47.67 -34.34
N ARG A 86 23.62 47.19 -35.26
CA ARG A 86 23.85 45.76 -35.46
C ARG A 86 24.59 45.10 -34.29
N ILE A 87 25.40 45.85 -33.54
CA ILE A 87 26.07 45.37 -32.31
C ILE A 87 25.08 45.40 -31.14
N HIS A 88 24.21 46.41 -31.06
CA HIS A 88 23.12 46.43 -30.07
C HIS A 88 22.07 45.33 -30.32
N GLU A 89 21.75 45.02 -31.57
CA GLU A 89 20.90 43.87 -31.92
C GLU A 89 21.61 42.55 -31.64
N TYR A 90 22.87 42.38 -32.03
CA TYR A 90 23.64 41.17 -31.71
C TYR A 90 23.74 40.95 -30.19
N ASN A 91 24.01 41.99 -29.41
CA ASN A 91 24.02 41.91 -27.95
C ASN A 91 22.62 41.68 -27.37
N ARG A 92 21.56 42.26 -27.95
CA ARG A 92 20.17 42.01 -27.52
C ARG A 92 19.75 40.56 -27.80
N TYR A 93 20.08 40.02 -28.98
CA TYR A 93 19.87 38.62 -29.30
C TYR A 93 20.72 37.73 -28.40
N LYS A 94 21.99 38.04 -28.18
CA LYS A 94 22.88 37.26 -27.30
C LYS A 94 22.38 37.22 -25.85
N TYR A 95 21.97 38.37 -25.29
CA TYR A 95 21.33 38.39 -23.97
C TYR A 95 19.99 37.63 -23.96
N ALA A 96 19.18 37.72 -25.02
CA ALA A 96 17.92 36.98 -25.11
C ALA A 96 18.10 35.46 -25.31
N ASP A 97 19.22 35.02 -25.88
CA ASP A 97 19.60 33.61 -26.08
C ASP A 97 20.19 33.03 -24.79
N ASP A 98 21.12 33.76 -24.14
CA ASP A 98 21.59 33.48 -22.78
C ASP A 98 20.42 33.49 -21.75
N ASP A 99 19.38 34.31 -21.98
CA ASP A 99 18.20 34.33 -21.12
C ASP A 99 17.27 33.12 -21.32
N MET A 100 17.32 32.44 -22.47
CA MET A 100 16.42 31.35 -22.84
C MET A 100 16.90 29.96 -22.36
N GLU A 101 18.14 29.82 -21.88
CA GLU A 101 18.55 28.62 -21.15
C GLU A 101 17.93 28.58 -19.74
N SER A 102 17.13 27.54 -19.48
CA SER A 102 16.55 27.29 -18.17
C SER A 102 17.63 26.87 -17.17
N ILE A 103 17.76 27.57 -16.04
CA ILE A 103 18.69 27.21 -14.94
C ILE A 103 18.35 25.84 -14.32
N ILE A 104 17.16 25.30 -14.59
CA ILE A 104 16.73 23.98 -14.15
C ILE A 104 17.52 22.91 -14.92
N SER A 105 18.43 22.23 -14.22
CA SER A 105 19.23 21.15 -14.76
C SER A 105 18.33 19.97 -15.15
N PRO A 106 18.29 19.56 -16.44
CA PRO A 106 17.48 18.44 -16.89
C PRO A 106 17.85 17.15 -16.14
N CYS A 107 19.14 16.93 -15.88
CA CYS A 107 19.65 15.76 -15.16
C CYS A 107 19.03 15.65 -13.75
N VAL A 108 18.96 16.76 -13.00
CA VAL A 108 18.37 16.77 -11.65
C VAL A 108 16.87 16.49 -11.72
N LYS A 109 16.17 17.16 -12.63
CA LYS A 109 14.72 17.03 -12.84
C LYS A 109 14.32 15.59 -13.21
N TYR A 110 14.96 15.01 -14.22
CA TYR A 110 14.65 13.66 -14.69
C TYR A 110 15.14 12.56 -13.75
N SER A 111 16.27 12.72 -13.07
CA SER A 111 16.70 11.75 -12.03
C SER A 111 15.70 11.71 -10.88
N LEU A 112 15.29 12.87 -10.36
CA LEU A 112 14.31 12.92 -9.27
C LEU A 112 12.96 12.32 -9.70
N PHE A 113 12.50 12.63 -10.91
CA PHE A 113 11.30 12.01 -11.48
C PHE A 113 11.45 10.48 -11.59
N PHE A 114 12.56 9.98 -12.13
CA PHE A 114 12.79 8.55 -12.31
C PHE A 114 12.75 7.78 -10.98
N PHE A 115 13.49 8.23 -9.96
CA PHE A 115 13.49 7.57 -8.65
C PHE A 115 12.09 7.58 -8.01
N ASN A 116 11.39 8.71 -8.05
CA ASN A 116 10.02 8.79 -7.53
C ASN A 116 9.05 7.91 -8.34
N PHE A 117 9.22 7.79 -9.66
CA PHE A 117 8.37 6.94 -10.49
C PHE A 117 8.55 5.45 -10.15
N MET A 118 9.77 5.01 -9.84
CA MET A 118 10.02 3.64 -9.35
C MET A 118 9.30 3.38 -8.01
N PHE A 119 9.44 4.27 -7.03
CA PHE A 119 8.74 4.12 -5.74
C PHE A 119 7.21 4.24 -5.88
N TRP A 120 6.71 5.04 -6.82
CA TRP A 120 5.29 5.13 -7.14
C TRP A 120 4.73 3.81 -7.70
N LEU A 121 5.47 3.14 -8.60
CA LEU A 121 5.12 1.80 -9.09
C LEU A 121 5.11 0.77 -7.96
N ILE A 122 6.14 0.77 -7.09
CA ILE A 122 6.21 -0.12 -5.93
C ILE A 122 5.01 0.10 -4.99
N GLY A 123 4.69 1.36 -4.65
CA GLY A 123 3.52 1.69 -3.84
C GLY A 123 2.20 1.23 -4.47
N THR A 124 2.04 1.40 -5.78
CA THR A 124 0.86 0.91 -6.53
C THR A 124 0.74 -0.62 -6.46
N VAL A 125 1.85 -1.35 -6.62
CA VAL A 125 1.87 -2.82 -6.49
C VAL A 125 1.55 -3.27 -5.06
N MET A 126 2.10 -2.60 -4.04
CA MET A 126 1.79 -2.90 -2.63
C MET A 126 0.31 -2.70 -2.30
N ILE A 127 -0.30 -1.60 -2.76
CA ILE A 127 -1.73 -1.34 -2.61
C ILE A 127 -2.54 -2.41 -3.35
N GLY A 128 -2.16 -2.76 -4.59
CA GLY A 128 -2.86 -3.76 -5.39
C GLY A 128 -2.85 -5.15 -4.76
N LEU A 129 -1.69 -5.62 -4.31
CA LEU A 129 -1.55 -6.91 -3.62
C LEU A 129 -2.26 -6.91 -2.26
N GLY A 130 -2.12 -5.84 -1.47
CA GLY A 130 -2.80 -5.72 -0.19
C GLY A 130 -4.32 -5.66 -0.33
N ALA A 131 -4.84 -4.94 -1.33
CA ALA A 131 -6.28 -4.85 -1.60
C ALA A 131 -6.85 -6.16 -2.17
N TRP A 132 -6.09 -6.87 -3.01
CA TRP A 132 -6.46 -8.23 -3.47
C TRP A 132 -6.60 -9.17 -2.27
N SER A 133 -5.54 -9.28 -1.46
CA SER A 133 -5.49 -10.13 -0.26
C SER A 133 -6.61 -9.80 0.73
N PHE A 134 -6.82 -8.51 1.02
CA PHE A 134 -7.92 -8.05 1.88
C PHE A 134 -9.30 -8.38 1.30
N SER A 135 -9.47 -8.39 -0.02
CA SER A 135 -10.76 -8.74 -0.65
C SER A 135 -11.11 -10.23 -0.52
N GLU A 136 -10.10 -11.11 -0.56
CA GLU A 136 -10.25 -12.54 -0.30
C GLU A 136 -10.63 -12.76 1.18
N GLU A 137 -9.89 -12.18 2.12
CA GLU A 137 -10.19 -12.21 3.57
C GLU A 137 -11.62 -11.71 3.88
N VAL A 138 -12.04 -10.61 3.26
CA VAL A 138 -13.39 -10.04 3.42
C VAL A 138 -14.47 -11.00 2.92
N SER A 139 -14.22 -11.72 1.83
CA SER A 139 -15.18 -12.65 1.25
C SER A 139 -15.42 -13.88 2.13
N GLU A 140 -14.40 -14.32 2.87
CA GLU A 140 -14.44 -15.50 3.73
C GLU A 140 -14.92 -15.17 5.16
N TYR A 141 -14.40 -14.09 5.75
CA TYR A 141 -14.59 -13.77 7.17
C TYR A 141 -15.53 -12.59 7.45
N GLY A 142 -15.88 -11.81 6.44
CA GLY A 142 -16.75 -10.64 6.54
C GLY A 142 -16.10 -9.40 7.18
N TYR A 143 -16.50 -8.22 6.70
CA TYR A 143 -15.98 -6.92 7.13
C TYR A 143 -15.95 -6.71 8.67
N SER A 144 -16.92 -7.23 9.40
CA SER A 144 -17.08 -7.01 10.85
C SER A 144 -16.10 -7.82 11.72
N ARG A 145 -15.46 -8.87 11.17
CA ARG A 145 -14.38 -9.60 11.86
C ARG A 145 -13.03 -8.90 11.66
N LEU A 146 -12.78 -8.39 10.45
CA LEU A 146 -11.50 -7.77 10.06
C LEU A 146 -11.33 -6.34 10.61
N LEU A 147 -12.42 -5.58 10.78
CA LEU A 147 -12.37 -4.23 11.36
C LEU A 147 -12.42 -4.20 12.90
N LYS A 148 -12.39 -5.35 13.58
CA LYS A 148 -12.21 -5.44 15.05
C LYS A 148 -10.74 -5.21 15.43
N VAL A 149 -10.33 -3.96 15.32
CA VAL A 149 -8.98 -3.50 15.62
C VAL A 149 -9.00 -2.75 16.95
N ASP A 150 -8.68 -3.45 18.03
CA ASP A 150 -8.72 -2.92 19.41
C ASP A 150 -7.52 -2.00 19.73
N SER A 151 -6.50 -1.96 18.86
CA SER A 151 -5.33 -1.08 18.99
C SER A 151 -4.60 -0.93 17.65
N ALA A 152 -3.94 0.21 17.45
CA ALA A 152 -3.18 0.52 16.24
C ALA A 152 -2.06 -0.51 15.92
N LEU A 153 -1.52 -1.18 16.94
CA LEU A 153 -0.54 -2.25 16.76
C LEU A 153 -1.13 -3.47 16.01
N HIS A 154 -2.36 -3.88 16.34
CA HIS A 154 -3.03 -4.98 15.62
C HIS A 154 -3.33 -4.60 14.16
N LEU A 155 -3.60 -3.32 13.86
CA LEU A 155 -3.79 -2.84 12.48
C LEU A 155 -2.56 -3.09 11.60
N VAL A 156 -1.37 -2.88 12.15
CA VAL A 156 -0.08 -3.03 11.46
C VAL A 156 0.38 -4.50 11.41
N LEU A 157 -0.09 -5.34 12.33
CA LEU A 157 0.16 -6.79 12.30
C LEU A 157 -0.68 -7.53 11.25
N HIS A 158 -1.84 -6.98 10.85
CA HIS A 158 -2.60 -7.51 9.71
C HIS A 158 -1.89 -7.17 8.39
N VAL A 159 -1.20 -8.16 7.81
CA VAL A 159 -0.29 -8.00 6.67
C VAL A 159 -0.95 -7.29 5.49
N SER A 160 -2.17 -7.68 5.12
CA SER A 160 -2.93 -7.07 4.02
C SER A 160 -3.22 -5.58 4.24
N LEU A 161 -3.62 -5.20 5.47
CA LEU A 161 -3.86 -3.80 5.84
C LEU A 161 -2.55 -3.00 5.93
N ALA A 162 -1.49 -3.59 6.47
CA ALA A 162 -0.17 -2.97 6.53
C ALA A 162 0.38 -2.67 5.12
N MET A 163 0.22 -3.61 4.17
CA MET A 163 0.59 -3.44 2.77
C MET A 163 -0.17 -2.29 2.11
N ILE A 164 -1.48 -2.16 2.36
CA ILE A 164 -2.30 -1.03 1.87
C ILE A 164 -1.84 0.29 2.49
N ILE A 165 -1.60 0.34 3.81
CA ILE A 165 -1.23 1.59 4.52
C ILE A 165 0.16 2.06 4.10
N VAL A 166 1.17 1.18 4.15
CA VAL A 166 2.56 1.52 3.76
C VAL A 166 2.63 1.82 2.26
N GLY A 167 1.98 1.00 1.43
CA GLY A 167 1.87 1.24 -0.01
C GLY A 167 1.20 2.57 -0.33
N GLY A 168 0.14 2.94 0.40
CA GLY A 168 -0.58 4.21 0.30
C GLY A 168 0.31 5.42 0.63
N ILE A 169 1.05 5.36 1.73
CA ILE A 169 1.99 6.43 2.11
C ILE A 169 3.09 6.58 1.05
N THR A 170 3.71 5.47 0.62
CA THR A 170 4.75 5.48 -0.43
C THR A 170 4.20 6.00 -1.75
N PHE A 171 3.00 5.59 -2.16
CA PHE A 171 2.32 6.08 -3.36
C PHE A 171 2.11 7.60 -3.31
N LEU A 172 1.51 8.11 -2.22
CA LEU A 172 1.19 9.54 -2.08
C LEU A 172 2.45 10.41 -2.05
N MET A 173 3.47 10.01 -1.29
CA MET A 173 4.76 10.70 -1.26
C MET A 173 5.44 10.73 -2.63
N SER A 174 5.52 9.57 -3.29
CA SER A 174 6.20 9.43 -4.59
C SER A 174 5.46 10.16 -5.70
N PHE A 175 4.11 10.15 -5.66
CA PHE A 175 3.28 10.93 -6.57
C PHE A 175 3.48 12.44 -6.38
N ALA A 176 3.57 12.92 -5.14
CA ALA A 176 3.89 14.31 -4.85
C ALA A 176 5.31 14.69 -5.32
N GLY A 177 6.29 13.80 -5.19
CA GLY A 177 7.64 13.96 -5.75
C GLY A 177 7.64 14.05 -7.28
N CYS A 178 6.99 13.10 -7.96
CA CYS A 178 6.82 13.10 -9.42
C CYS A 178 6.13 14.36 -9.94
N LEU A 179 4.98 14.74 -9.38
CA LEU A 179 4.27 15.96 -9.79
C LEU A 179 5.04 17.22 -9.44
N GLY A 180 5.70 17.27 -8.28
CA GLY A 180 6.57 18.39 -7.87
C GLY A 180 7.70 18.63 -8.86
N ALA A 181 8.34 17.55 -9.35
CA ALA A 181 9.40 17.61 -10.34
C ALA A 181 8.89 17.98 -11.75
N LEU A 182 7.80 17.35 -12.23
CA LEU A 182 7.27 17.59 -13.58
C LEU A 182 6.60 18.96 -13.73
N ARG A 183 5.84 19.40 -12.72
CA ARG A 183 5.10 20.67 -12.73
C ARG A 183 5.87 21.84 -12.12
N GLU A 184 7.11 21.61 -11.69
CA GLU A 184 7.97 22.61 -11.03
C GLU A 184 7.25 23.32 -9.86
N ASN A 185 6.44 22.53 -9.14
CA ASN A 185 5.59 23.01 -8.06
C ASN A 185 6.34 22.93 -6.73
N ILE A 186 6.88 24.08 -6.32
CA ILE A 186 7.61 24.27 -5.06
C ILE A 186 6.83 23.73 -3.84
N CYS A 187 5.49 23.86 -3.81
CA CYS A 187 4.69 23.39 -2.67
C CYS A 187 4.75 21.86 -2.53
N LEU A 188 4.51 21.13 -3.62
CA LEU A 188 4.60 19.66 -3.64
C LEU A 188 6.03 19.18 -3.36
N LEU A 189 7.03 19.88 -3.90
CA LEU A 189 8.43 19.54 -3.73
C LEU A 189 8.95 19.81 -2.29
N LYS A 190 8.40 20.83 -1.62
CA LYS A 190 8.58 21.08 -0.18
C LYS A 190 7.91 20.00 0.66
N LEU A 191 6.66 19.62 0.36
CA LEU A 191 5.94 18.54 1.04
C LEU A 191 6.74 17.23 0.96
N TYR A 192 7.15 16.84 -0.25
CA TYR A 192 8.03 15.68 -0.46
C TYR A 192 9.31 15.74 0.38
N SER A 193 10.01 16.89 0.37
CA SER A 193 11.23 17.09 1.16
C SER A 193 11.01 17.02 2.68
N PHE A 194 9.84 17.45 3.15
CA PHE A 194 9.48 17.39 4.57
C PHE A 194 9.16 15.97 5.01
N MET A 195 8.43 15.20 4.19
CA MET A 195 8.14 13.79 4.46
C MET A 195 9.43 12.94 4.46
N LEU A 196 10.35 13.15 3.52
CA LEU A 196 11.67 12.50 3.54
C LEU A 196 12.49 12.85 4.79
N LEU A 197 12.45 14.12 5.24
CA LEU A 197 13.14 14.53 6.46
C LEU A 197 12.57 13.81 7.70
N PHE A 198 11.25 13.66 7.78
CA PHE A 198 10.61 12.94 8.89
C PHE A 198 10.98 11.45 8.88
N LEU A 199 11.01 10.80 7.71
CA LEU A 199 11.48 9.42 7.58
C LEU A 199 12.96 9.27 7.98
N PHE A 200 13.83 10.18 7.55
CA PHE A 200 15.25 10.16 7.92
C PHE A 200 15.45 10.31 9.44
N ILE A 201 14.71 11.22 10.09
CA ILE A 201 14.72 11.36 11.56
C ILE A 201 14.21 10.07 12.22
N GLY A 202 13.12 9.48 11.69
CA GLY A 202 12.59 8.20 12.17
C GLY A 202 13.59 7.05 12.06
N GLU A 203 14.31 6.96 10.94
CA GLU A 203 15.36 5.95 10.70
C GLU A 203 16.54 6.12 11.66
N VAL A 204 16.99 7.35 11.89
CA VAL A 204 18.06 7.65 12.87
C VAL A 204 17.61 7.31 14.29
N VAL A 205 16.38 7.67 14.69
CA VAL A 205 15.85 7.34 16.02
C VAL A 205 15.71 5.83 16.21
N LEU A 206 15.12 5.13 15.23
CA LEU A 206 14.92 3.68 15.27
C LEU A 206 16.27 2.93 15.32
N SER A 207 17.23 3.33 14.48
CA SER A 207 18.59 2.77 14.47
C SER A 207 19.31 3.01 15.79
N THR A 208 19.17 4.22 16.37
CA THR A 208 19.76 4.57 17.67
C THR A 208 19.16 3.73 18.79
N VAL A 209 17.84 3.57 18.84
CA VAL A 209 17.16 2.75 19.86
C VAL A 209 17.55 1.28 19.74
N ALA A 210 17.57 0.73 18.53
CA ALA A 210 17.98 -0.65 18.27
C ALA A 210 19.45 -0.91 18.66
N PHE A 211 20.34 0.06 18.44
CA PHE A 211 21.77 -0.04 18.77
C PHE A 211 22.06 0.14 20.27
N VAL A 212 21.44 1.13 20.92
CA VAL A 212 21.70 1.46 22.34
C VAL A 212 20.97 0.50 23.29
N PHE A 213 19.77 0.03 22.93
CA PHE A 213 18.93 -0.82 23.78
C PHE A 213 18.54 -2.13 23.09
N PRO A 214 19.50 -2.96 22.62
CA PRO A 214 19.21 -4.14 21.81
C PRO A 214 18.28 -5.13 22.52
N ASN A 215 18.45 -5.34 23.82
CA ASN A 215 17.59 -6.23 24.61
C ASN A 215 16.14 -5.74 24.70
N ALA A 216 15.92 -4.44 24.89
CA ALA A 216 14.58 -3.87 24.98
C ALA A 216 13.91 -3.80 23.60
N PHE A 217 14.68 -3.46 22.55
CA PHE A 217 14.23 -3.51 21.16
C PHE A 217 13.83 -4.93 20.75
N LEU A 218 14.67 -5.93 21.04
CA LEU A 218 14.36 -7.33 20.80
C LEU A 218 13.13 -7.77 21.60
N GLN A 219 12.98 -7.41 22.88
CA GLN A 219 11.78 -7.72 23.67
C GLN A 219 10.51 -7.09 23.09
N TYR A 220 10.54 -5.82 22.70
CA TYR A 220 9.41 -5.17 22.04
C TYR A 220 9.02 -5.87 20.73
N PHE A 221 10.02 -6.29 19.94
CA PHE A 221 9.80 -7.11 18.76
C PHE A 221 9.22 -8.50 19.13
N LYS A 222 9.73 -9.15 20.20
CA LYS A 222 9.18 -10.44 20.69
C LYS A 222 7.73 -10.30 21.13
N ASP A 223 7.37 -9.26 21.85
CA ASP A 223 5.99 -9.07 22.34
C ASP A 223 5.02 -8.69 21.22
N GLY A 224 5.47 -7.86 20.26
CA GLY A 224 4.68 -7.53 19.07
C GLY A 224 4.44 -8.72 18.13
N LEU A 225 5.39 -9.66 18.03
CA LEU A 225 5.26 -10.84 17.16
C LEU A 225 4.69 -12.08 17.88
N SER A 226 5.18 -12.44 19.07
CA SER A 226 5.04 -13.82 19.59
C SER A 226 3.62 -14.31 19.84
N LYS A 227 2.76 -13.49 20.44
CA LYS A 227 1.43 -13.92 20.89
C LYS A 227 0.44 -13.99 19.74
N ASP A 228 0.32 -12.90 18.98
CA ASP A 228 -0.66 -12.80 17.89
C ASP A 228 -0.33 -13.75 16.73
N LEU A 229 0.95 -13.87 16.33
CA LEU A 229 1.35 -14.71 15.18
C LEU A 229 0.97 -16.17 15.38
N ILE A 230 1.23 -16.73 16.56
CA ILE A 230 0.97 -18.14 16.84
C ILE A 230 -0.52 -18.39 17.08
N MET A 231 -1.22 -17.49 17.79
CA MET A 231 -2.67 -17.66 18.00
C MET A 231 -3.44 -17.58 16.68
N LYS A 232 -3.13 -16.61 15.80
CA LYS A 232 -3.81 -16.41 14.51
C LYS A 232 -3.29 -17.28 13.35
N TYR A 233 -2.29 -18.15 13.57
CA TYR A 233 -1.65 -18.95 12.51
C TYR A 233 -2.63 -19.74 11.61
N ARG A 234 -3.78 -20.19 12.14
CA ARG A 234 -4.85 -20.88 11.36
C ARG A 234 -6.00 -19.97 10.93
N ASP A 235 -6.05 -18.71 11.40
CA ASP A 235 -7.10 -17.73 11.07
C ASP A 235 -6.80 -16.92 9.80
N ASP A 236 -5.53 -16.89 9.35
CA ASP A 236 -5.06 -16.08 8.24
C ASP A 236 -4.08 -16.91 7.36
N PRO A 237 -4.46 -17.28 6.13
CA PRO A 237 -3.61 -18.06 5.22
C PRO A 237 -2.30 -17.34 4.83
N ASN A 238 -2.29 -16.01 4.74
CA ASN A 238 -1.09 -15.24 4.43
C ASN A 238 -0.11 -15.29 5.61
N LEU A 239 -0.65 -15.14 6.82
CA LEU A 239 0.11 -15.30 8.05
C LEU A 239 0.70 -16.71 8.18
N GLN A 240 -0.09 -17.74 7.84
CA GLN A 240 0.36 -19.12 7.81
C GLN A 240 1.56 -19.30 6.87
N ASN A 241 1.44 -18.83 5.62
CA ASN A 241 2.49 -18.91 4.61
C ASN A 241 3.78 -18.17 5.02
N ILE A 242 3.66 -17.00 5.67
CA ILE A 242 4.81 -16.23 6.17
C ILE A 242 5.51 -16.96 7.33
N ILE A 243 4.75 -17.51 8.28
CA ILE A 243 5.30 -18.27 9.41
C ILE A 243 5.95 -19.57 8.90
N ASP A 244 5.33 -20.27 7.96
CA ASP A 244 5.86 -21.47 7.32
C ASP A 244 7.17 -21.18 6.57
N GLY A 245 7.19 -20.10 5.77
CA GLY A 245 8.38 -19.64 5.06
C GLY A 245 9.52 -19.24 6.00
N MET A 246 9.20 -18.54 7.11
CA MET A 246 10.15 -18.17 8.14
C MET A 246 10.74 -19.41 8.85
N GLN A 247 9.91 -20.35 9.27
CA GLN A 247 10.34 -21.57 9.97
C GLN A 247 11.22 -22.46 9.10
N THR A 248 10.81 -22.64 7.84
CA THR A 248 11.59 -23.41 6.85
C THR A 248 12.90 -22.71 6.48
N GLY A 249 12.88 -21.39 6.29
CA GLY A 249 14.04 -20.60 5.86
C GLY A 249 15.09 -20.37 6.95
N LEU A 250 14.66 -20.03 8.18
CA LEU A 250 15.55 -19.80 9.33
C LEU A 250 15.87 -21.07 10.12
N LYS A 251 15.24 -22.21 9.77
CA LYS A 251 15.43 -23.53 10.43
C LYS A 251 15.13 -23.45 11.92
N CYS A 252 13.89 -23.10 12.24
CA CYS A 252 13.38 -22.82 13.58
C CYS A 252 11.93 -23.28 13.72
N CYS A 253 11.39 -23.29 14.95
CA CYS A 253 10.01 -23.62 15.24
C CYS A 253 9.50 -22.80 16.43
N GLY A 254 8.28 -22.26 16.34
CA GLY A 254 7.79 -21.26 17.30
C GLY A 254 8.47 -19.90 17.14
N VAL A 255 8.29 -19.00 18.10
CA VAL A 255 8.74 -17.59 17.98
C VAL A 255 9.65 -17.19 19.14
N SER A 256 9.29 -17.55 20.37
CA SER A 256 10.00 -17.24 21.62
C SER A 256 11.15 -18.22 21.90
N ASP A 257 11.86 -17.98 23.01
CA ASP A 257 12.86 -18.86 23.61
C ASP A 257 12.34 -20.26 23.99
N LYS A 258 11.02 -20.44 24.11
CA LYS A 258 10.40 -21.77 24.31
C LYS A 258 10.34 -22.59 23.01
N GLY A 259 10.62 -21.96 21.87
CA GLY A 259 10.65 -22.58 20.55
C GLY A 259 9.39 -23.39 20.24
N TYR A 260 9.56 -24.66 19.88
CA TYR A 260 8.46 -25.53 19.45
C TYR A 260 7.32 -25.68 20.47
N LYS A 261 7.52 -25.34 21.75
CA LYS A 261 6.47 -25.36 22.78
C LYS A 261 5.54 -24.15 22.73
N ASP A 262 5.88 -23.07 22.02
CA ASP A 262 4.97 -21.93 21.84
C ASP A 262 3.67 -22.33 21.15
N TRP A 263 3.71 -23.34 20.28
CA TRP A 263 2.52 -23.89 19.61
C TRP A 263 1.43 -24.34 20.58
N SER A 264 1.76 -24.61 21.86
CA SER A 264 0.75 -24.81 22.91
C SER A 264 -0.21 -23.63 23.12
N GLN A 265 0.13 -22.42 22.66
CA GLN A 265 -0.73 -21.23 22.73
C GLN A 265 -1.79 -21.18 21.61
N ASN A 266 -1.58 -21.89 20.50
CA ASN A 266 -2.56 -21.96 19.43
C ASN A 266 -3.67 -22.96 19.77
N ILE A 267 -4.93 -22.62 19.49
CA ILE A 267 -6.10 -23.44 19.83
C ILE A 267 -6.10 -24.84 19.19
N TYR A 268 -5.51 -25.00 18.00
CA TYR A 268 -5.44 -26.27 17.27
C TYR A 268 -4.28 -27.15 17.77
N PHE A 269 -3.17 -26.57 18.20
CA PHE A 269 -1.98 -27.30 18.64
C PHE A 269 -1.88 -27.48 20.17
N ASN A 270 -2.69 -26.75 20.95
CA ASN A 270 -2.72 -26.81 22.42
C ASN A 270 -2.82 -28.24 22.96
N CYS A 271 -1.95 -28.60 23.90
CA CYS A 271 -1.80 -29.97 24.38
C CYS A 271 -2.90 -30.49 25.34
N SER A 272 -3.86 -29.65 25.76
CA SER A 272 -4.87 -30.03 26.76
C SER A 272 -5.58 -31.34 26.39
N ALA A 273 -5.81 -32.22 27.37
CA ALA A 273 -6.54 -33.47 27.17
C ALA A 273 -7.98 -33.26 26.67
N SER A 274 -8.55 -32.06 26.88
CA SER A 274 -9.87 -31.66 26.38
C SER A 274 -9.88 -31.12 24.94
N ASN A 275 -8.73 -30.92 24.30
CA ASN A 275 -8.67 -30.39 22.94
C ASN A 275 -9.10 -31.47 21.91
N PRO A 276 -10.17 -31.28 21.12
CA PRO A 276 -10.61 -32.25 20.12
C PRO A 276 -9.79 -32.20 18.81
N SER A 277 -8.88 -31.23 18.66
CA SER A 277 -8.09 -31.04 17.44
C SER A 277 -7.26 -32.28 17.08
N PRO A 278 -7.27 -32.73 15.81
CA PRO A 278 -6.32 -33.73 15.30
C PRO A 278 -4.86 -33.29 15.42
N GLU A 279 -4.59 -31.98 15.45
CA GLU A 279 -3.25 -31.39 15.57
C GLU A 279 -2.80 -31.17 17.03
N ARG A 280 -3.60 -31.64 18.02
CA ARG A 280 -3.28 -31.54 19.45
C ARG A 280 -1.86 -32.05 19.74
N CYS A 281 -1.11 -31.32 20.57
CA CYS A 281 0.29 -31.63 20.91
C CYS A 281 1.25 -31.72 19.71
N SER A 282 0.88 -31.16 18.57
CA SER A 282 1.68 -31.19 17.35
C SER A 282 2.32 -29.82 17.07
N VAL A 283 3.15 -29.74 16.03
CA VAL A 283 3.63 -28.49 15.45
C VAL A 283 3.44 -28.54 13.93
N PRO A 284 3.38 -27.39 13.22
CA PRO A 284 3.31 -27.35 11.77
C PRO A 284 4.44 -28.10 11.06
N TYR A 285 4.15 -28.55 9.84
CA TYR A 285 5.10 -29.23 8.96
C TYR A 285 6.34 -28.36 8.60
N SER A 286 6.22 -27.04 8.67
CA SER A 286 7.32 -26.09 8.46
C SER A 286 8.40 -26.14 9.55
N CYS A 287 8.09 -26.71 10.71
CA CYS A 287 9.08 -27.04 11.74
C CYS A 287 9.91 -28.30 11.43
N CYS A 288 9.56 -29.10 10.41
CA CYS A 288 10.25 -30.34 10.06
C CYS A 288 11.68 -30.09 9.58
N ARG A 289 12.65 -30.88 10.08
CA ARG A 289 14.04 -30.85 9.60
C ARG A 289 14.15 -31.37 8.17
N ASN A 290 13.61 -32.57 7.96
CA ASN A 290 13.61 -33.27 6.69
C ASN A 290 12.16 -33.49 6.23
N PRO A 291 11.47 -32.45 5.71
CA PRO A 291 10.12 -32.64 5.21
C PRO A 291 10.05 -33.65 4.04
N ARG A 292 11.16 -33.98 3.38
CA ARG A 292 11.23 -34.94 2.24
C ARG A 292 12.04 -36.19 2.55
N ASP A 293 11.86 -36.79 3.74
CA ASP A 293 12.62 -37.95 4.22
C ASP A 293 12.30 -39.30 3.50
N PHE A 294 11.39 -39.31 2.53
CA PHE A 294 11.15 -40.47 1.67
C PHE A 294 11.93 -40.35 0.35
N ASP A 295 12.58 -41.44 -0.09
CA ASP A 295 13.26 -41.57 -1.40
C ASP A 295 12.36 -41.28 -2.61
N SER A 296 11.03 -41.22 -2.41
CA SER A 296 10.03 -40.84 -3.41
C SER A 296 9.74 -39.33 -3.50
N GLY A 297 10.39 -38.49 -2.69
CA GLY A 297 10.24 -37.03 -2.71
C GLY A 297 8.94 -36.49 -2.08
N ILE A 298 8.15 -37.35 -1.43
CA ILE A 298 6.87 -37.01 -0.78
C ILE A 298 7.13 -36.17 0.49
N ILE A 299 6.29 -35.15 0.72
CA ILE A 299 6.38 -34.31 1.92
C ILE A 299 5.70 -35.00 3.12
N ASN A 300 6.47 -35.29 4.18
CA ASN A 300 5.97 -35.77 5.45
C ASN A 300 5.34 -34.63 6.27
N VAL A 301 4.09 -34.29 5.95
CA VAL A 301 3.29 -33.30 6.69
C VAL A 301 2.98 -33.70 8.14
N MET A 302 3.22 -34.95 8.51
CA MET A 302 2.93 -35.51 9.85
C MET A 302 4.14 -35.53 10.79
N CYS A 303 5.32 -35.05 10.38
CA CYS A 303 6.53 -35.16 11.22
C CYS A 303 6.39 -34.49 12.60
N GLY A 304 5.58 -33.43 12.68
CA GLY A 304 5.32 -32.67 13.90
C GLY A 304 4.24 -33.28 14.80
N ASN A 305 3.58 -34.38 14.40
CA ASN A 305 2.45 -34.96 15.14
C ASN A 305 2.87 -35.43 16.54
N SER A 306 2.12 -35.01 17.56
CA SER A 306 2.29 -35.43 18.97
C SER A 306 3.67 -35.16 19.57
N ILE A 307 4.53 -34.41 18.86
CA ILE A 307 5.93 -34.17 19.24
C ILE A 307 6.06 -33.41 20.56
N GLN A 308 5.04 -32.63 20.95
CA GLN A 308 5.00 -31.94 22.25
C GLN A 308 4.78 -32.89 23.44
N ASN A 309 4.37 -34.14 23.25
CA ASN A 309 4.27 -35.13 24.33
C ASN A 309 5.63 -35.73 24.72
N ILE A 310 6.65 -35.63 23.87
CA ILE A 310 7.97 -36.18 24.13
C ILE A 310 8.70 -35.29 25.15
N SER A 311 9.14 -35.88 26.25
CA SER A 311 9.84 -35.17 27.34
C SER A 311 11.28 -34.77 26.96
N SER A 312 11.93 -35.57 26.12
CA SER A 312 13.33 -35.40 25.72
C SER A 312 13.47 -34.46 24.53
N VAL A 313 13.97 -33.24 24.77
CA VAL A 313 14.27 -32.27 23.69
C VAL A 313 15.30 -32.81 22.70
N VAL A 314 16.23 -33.67 23.15
CA VAL A 314 17.25 -34.32 22.31
C VAL A 314 16.62 -35.28 21.29
N GLU A 315 15.52 -35.94 21.66
CA GLU A 315 14.78 -36.82 20.78
C GLU A 315 13.92 -36.03 19.79
N VAL A 316 13.21 -35.01 20.28
CA VAL A 316 12.42 -34.07 19.45
C VAL A 316 13.27 -33.42 18.36
N ASN A 317 14.48 -32.98 18.70
CA ASN A 317 15.41 -32.30 17.77
C ASN A 317 15.94 -33.20 16.63
N LYS A 318 15.64 -34.51 16.63
CA LYS A 318 15.92 -35.37 15.47
C LYS A 318 14.94 -35.12 14.32
N PHE A 319 13.68 -34.83 14.65
CA PHE A 319 12.58 -34.73 13.68
C PHE A 319 12.25 -33.28 13.29
N ILE A 320 12.27 -32.37 14.27
CA ILE A 320 11.94 -30.95 14.08
C ILE A 320 13.08 -30.03 14.51
N TYR A 321 12.99 -28.76 14.11
CA TYR A 321 13.73 -27.68 14.76
C TYR A 321 13.11 -27.40 16.13
N THR A 322 13.92 -27.36 17.18
CA THR A 322 13.45 -27.06 18.56
C THR A 322 13.59 -25.61 18.97
N ARG A 323 14.51 -24.87 18.34
CA ARG A 323 14.86 -23.47 18.63
C ARG A 323 13.81 -22.47 18.12
N GLY A 324 13.64 -21.37 18.84
CA GLY A 324 12.73 -20.29 18.45
C GLY A 324 13.19 -19.50 17.23
N CYS A 325 12.25 -18.97 16.46
CA CYS A 325 12.61 -18.19 15.26
C CYS A 325 13.24 -16.83 15.56
N ILE A 326 12.91 -16.18 16.69
CA ILE A 326 13.58 -14.93 17.05
C ILE A 326 15.04 -15.20 17.47
N GLU A 327 15.30 -16.30 18.19
CA GLU A 327 16.68 -16.70 18.54
C GLU A 327 17.49 -17.04 17.29
N ALA A 328 16.93 -17.85 16.38
CA ALA A 328 17.55 -18.16 15.09
C ALA A 328 17.80 -16.91 14.23
N PHE A 329 16.86 -15.95 14.25
CA PHE A 329 17.01 -14.67 13.57
C PHE A 329 18.13 -13.82 14.19
N THR A 330 18.19 -13.70 15.53
CA THR A 330 19.25 -12.97 16.23
C THR A 330 20.63 -13.57 15.93
N GLU A 331 20.80 -14.89 15.96
CA GLU A 331 22.08 -15.54 15.61
C GLU A 331 22.50 -15.24 14.15
N ILE A 332 21.55 -15.30 13.22
CA ILE A 332 21.78 -14.97 11.81
C ILE A 332 22.07 -13.47 11.64
N PHE A 333 21.42 -12.61 12.42
CA PHE A 333 21.59 -11.16 12.39
C PHE A 333 22.94 -10.74 12.96
N GLU A 334 23.36 -11.28 14.10
CA GLU A 334 24.68 -11.05 14.69
C GLU A 334 25.80 -11.48 13.73
N ARG A 335 25.68 -12.68 13.13
CA ARG A 335 26.65 -13.16 12.13
C ARG A 335 26.70 -12.28 10.88
N ASN A 336 25.59 -11.67 10.50
CA ASN A 336 25.47 -10.83 9.30
C ASN A 336 25.30 -9.34 9.65
N MET A 337 25.70 -8.88 10.83
CA MET A 337 25.35 -7.52 11.30
C MET A 337 25.93 -6.43 10.38
N ASN A 338 27.05 -6.71 9.73
CA ASN A 338 27.65 -5.87 8.70
C ASN A 338 26.71 -5.66 7.50
N PHE A 339 26.00 -6.69 7.04
CA PHE A 339 25.04 -6.58 5.95
C PHE A 339 23.83 -5.73 6.35
N ALA A 340 23.31 -5.91 7.56
CA ALA A 340 22.22 -5.08 8.09
C ALA A 340 22.65 -3.62 8.23
N ALA A 341 23.85 -3.35 8.77
CA ALA A 341 24.42 -2.01 8.87
C ALA A 341 24.63 -1.37 7.49
N CYS A 342 25.12 -2.11 6.49
CA CYS A 342 25.23 -1.65 5.11
C CYS A 342 23.87 -1.34 4.48
N LEU A 343 22.83 -2.13 4.77
CA LEU A 343 21.48 -1.89 4.27
C LEU A 343 20.89 -0.60 4.86
N CYS A 344 20.96 -0.40 6.18
CA CYS A 344 20.51 0.84 6.83
C CYS A 344 21.30 2.05 6.33
N LEU A 345 22.64 1.97 6.27
CA LEU A 345 23.46 3.06 5.73
C LEU A 345 23.13 3.36 4.26
N GLY A 346 22.86 2.33 3.45
CA GLY A 346 22.41 2.48 2.07
C GLY A 346 21.06 3.21 1.95
N CYS A 347 20.07 2.82 2.76
CA CYS A 347 18.78 3.51 2.85
C CYS A 347 18.93 5.00 3.20
N ALA A 348 19.66 5.29 4.28
CA ALA A 348 19.97 6.65 4.71
C ALA A 348 20.67 7.48 3.61
N LEU A 349 21.66 6.92 2.92
CA LEU A 349 22.36 7.60 1.82
C LEU A 349 21.45 7.86 0.61
N ILE A 350 20.58 6.92 0.24
CA ILE A 350 19.61 7.09 -0.84
C ILE A 350 18.59 8.19 -0.48
N GLN A 351 18.11 8.24 0.77
CA GLN A 351 17.23 9.31 1.24
C GLN A 351 17.92 10.69 1.23
N LEU A 352 19.16 10.78 1.73
CA LEU A 352 19.96 12.01 1.68
C LEU A 352 20.16 12.50 0.24
N PHE A 353 20.44 11.59 -0.69
CA PHE A 353 20.57 11.91 -2.11
C PHE A 353 19.24 12.39 -2.72
N ALA A 354 18.12 11.72 -2.43
CA ALA A 354 16.80 12.15 -2.89
C ALA A 354 16.40 13.53 -2.33
N MET A 355 16.70 13.79 -1.05
CA MET A 355 16.53 15.11 -0.44
C MET A 355 17.43 16.17 -1.10
N PHE A 356 18.70 15.86 -1.38
CA PHE A 356 19.61 16.77 -2.08
C PHE A 356 19.08 17.14 -3.48
N LEU A 357 18.64 16.15 -4.28
CA LEU A 357 18.03 16.40 -5.58
C LEU A 357 16.78 17.28 -5.47
N ALA A 358 15.88 17.00 -4.52
CA ALA A 358 14.67 17.79 -4.30
C ALA A 358 14.95 19.22 -3.85
N ARG A 359 15.98 19.45 -3.02
CA ARG A 359 16.40 20.79 -2.58
C ARG A 359 17.13 21.56 -3.68
N SER A 360 17.97 20.89 -4.47
CA SER A 360 18.64 21.46 -5.63
C SER A 360 17.63 21.94 -6.68
N LEU A 361 16.62 21.11 -6.98
CA LEU A 361 15.53 21.47 -7.89
C LEU A 361 14.67 22.62 -7.32
N GLN A 362 14.38 22.66 -6.02
CA GLN A 362 13.73 23.83 -5.40
C GLN A 362 14.54 25.11 -5.60
N GLY A 363 15.85 25.07 -5.36
CA GLY A 363 16.73 26.23 -5.53
C GLY A 363 16.74 26.74 -6.98
N GLN A 364 16.79 25.83 -7.95
CA GLN A 364 16.72 26.16 -9.38
C GLN A 364 15.37 26.76 -9.77
N ILE A 365 14.24 26.23 -9.29
CA ILE A 365 12.92 26.81 -9.56
C ILE A 365 12.78 28.19 -8.89
N TYR A 366 13.32 28.38 -7.69
CA TYR A 366 13.34 29.69 -7.03
C TYR A 366 14.17 30.73 -7.81
N SER A 367 15.37 30.37 -8.28
CA SER A 367 16.21 31.28 -9.07
C SER A 367 15.60 31.60 -10.44
N GLN A 368 14.94 30.64 -11.08
CA GLN A 368 14.14 30.89 -12.30
C GLN A 368 13.02 31.89 -12.03
N ARG A 369 12.17 31.67 -11.02
CA ARG A 369 11.09 32.60 -10.67
C ARG A 369 11.61 34.00 -10.32
N ALA A 370 12.77 34.11 -9.66
CA ALA A 370 13.41 35.38 -9.34
C ALA A 370 14.00 36.13 -10.54
N ARG A 371 14.19 35.48 -11.71
CA ARG A 371 14.51 36.14 -12.98
C ARG A 371 13.26 36.66 -13.72
N TRP A 372 12.07 36.21 -13.32
CA TRP A 372 10.79 36.51 -13.98
C TRP A 372 9.97 37.57 -13.23
N MET A 373 10.49 38.08 -12.12
CA MET A 373 9.92 39.14 -11.27
C MET A 373 10.87 40.34 -11.25
#